data_AF-A0A0G0WAN6-F1
#
_entry.id   AF-A0A0G0WAN6-F1
#
_cell.length_a   1.000
_cell.length_b   1.000
_cell.length_c   1.000
_cell.angle_alpha   90.00
_cell.angle_beta   90.00
_cell.angle_gamma   90.00
#
_symmetry.space_group_name_H-M   'P 1'
#
loop_
_entity.id
_entity.type
_entity.pdbx_description
1 polymer ?
#
loop_
_entity_poly.entity_id
_entity_poly.type
_entity_poly.pdbx_seq_one_letter_code
_entity_poly.pdbx_strand_id
1 'polypeptide(L)'
;MSKGNNKSASEENSFPKIIDLVGESWGLFKTNFKPLLILIAITGMINLIASLGGLFFDDTNGQELISDLFVLVLVIFLSILSIYPLLMYLQSLDKIISGKNLIKGQLSGIFKETKGKFWGFLFVTILYGLKVLLGFILLIIPGFIFMVMYFMAPYIYVSEGKRGLEALRESKAITSGYKGKIFVTLVVLYLPIIVVSIILTSLPIISSILVTFLSFILITNPSFILYKKLRKLKGDGV
;
A
#
# COMPACT_ATOMS: atom_id res chain seq x y z
N MET A 1 22.36 -0.85 -41.92
CA MET A 1 21.96 0.06 -40.81
C MET A 1 21.07 -0.73 -39.82
N SER A 2 21.67 -1.29 -38.77
CA SER A 2 20.97 -2.00 -37.69
C SER A 2 21.13 -1.19 -36.40
N LYS A 3 20.21 -0.26 -36.14
CA LYS A 3 20.14 0.52 -34.89
C LYS A 3 18.76 0.50 -34.23
N GLY A 4 17.84 -0.35 -34.71
CA GLY A 4 16.45 -0.40 -34.22
C GLY A 4 16.19 -1.33 -33.04
N ASN A 5 16.97 -2.41 -32.87
CA ASN A 5 16.62 -3.49 -31.93
C ASN A 5 17.33 -3.46 -30.57
N ASN A 6 18.36 -2.63 -30.38
CA ASN A 6 19.12 -2.61 -29.12
C ASN A 6 18.55 -1.65 -28.05
N LYS A 7 17.60 -0.77 -28.41
CA LYS A 7 17.07 0.22 -27.46
C LYS A 7 16.00 -0.40 -26.54
N SER A 8 15.12 -1.25 -27.08
CA SER A 8 14.02 -1.87 -26.31
C SER A 8 14.52 -2.82 -25.21
N ALA A 9 15.52 -3.66 -25.50
CA ALA A 9 16.10 -4.59 -24.52
C ALA A 9 16.89 -3.90 -23.39
N SER A 10 17.42 -2.69 -23.64
CA SER A 10 18.16 -1.91 -22.64
C SER A 10 17.26 -1.11 -21.70
N GLU A 11 16.08 -0.69 -22.17
CA GLU A 11 15.09 0.03 -21.35
C GLU A 11 14.28 -0.93 -20.46
N GLU A 12 13.99 -2.14 -20.94
CA GLU A 12 13.24 -3.17 -20.19
C GLU A 12 13.97 -3.63 -18.91
N ASN A 13 15.32 -3.56 -18.91
CA ASN A 13 16.17 -3.93 -17.77
C ASN A 13 16.54 -2.73 -16.84
N SER A 14 15.95 -1.57 -17.07
CA SER A 14 16.25 -0.36 -16.29
C SER A 14 15.24 -0.12 -15.16
N PHE A 15 15.66 0.57 -14.09
CA PHE A 15 14.77 0.88 -12.97
C PHE A 15 13.59 1.75 -13.46
N PRO A 16 12.33 1.45 -13.07
CA PRO A 16 11.16 2.13 -13.63
C PRO A 16 11.16 3.63 -13.34
N LYS A 17 10.77 4.45 -14.31
CA LYS A 17 10.58 5.89 -14.08
C LYS A 17 9.28 6.12 -13.31
N ILE A 18 9.30 7.11 -12.42
CA ILE A 18 8.16 7.44 -11.54
C ILE A 18 6.92 7.83 -12.35
N ILE A 19 7.10 8.61 -13.42
CA ILE A 19 6.01 9.04 -14.30
C ILE A 19 5.33 7.84 -14.99
N ASP A 20 6.10 6.82 -15.38
CA ASP A 20 5.56 5.62 -16.00
C ASP A 20 4.77 4.80 -14.99
N LEU A 21 5.25 4.69 -13.74
CA LEU A 21 4.53 4.01 -12.66
C LEU A 21 3.18 4.68 -12.38
N VAL A 22 3.14 6.01 -12.31
CA VAL A 22 1.91 6.77 -12.07
C VAL A 22 0.97 6.68 -13.28
N GLY A 23 1.50 6.80 -14.50
CA GLY A 23 0.71 6.68 -15.73
C GLY A 23 0.06 5.31 -15.90
N GLU A 24 0.83 4.24 -15.67
CA GLU A 24 0.33 2.86 -15.72
C GLU A 24 -0.72 2.61 -14.62
N SER A 25 -0.45 3.09 -13.40
CA SER A 25 -1.40 3.01 -12.27
C SER A 25 -2.73 3.68 -12.57
N TRP A 26 -2.68 4.84 -13.23
CA TRP A 26 -3.87 5.58 -13.64
C TRP A 26 -4.64 4.83 -14.74
N GLY A 27 -3.93 4.24 -15.70
CA GLY A 27 -4.53 3.38 -16.72
C GLY A 27 -5.28 2.19 -16.13
N LEU A 28 -4.65 1.45 -15.22
CA LEU A 28 -5.26 0.29 -14.55
C LEU A 28 -6.51 0.69 -13.75
N PHE A 29 -6.43 1.82 -13.04
CA PHE A 29 -7.56 2.34 -12.28
C PHE A 29 -8.73 2.71 -13.18
N LYS A 30 -8.52 3.40 -14.31
CA LYS A 30 -9.60 3.74 -15.24
C LYS A 30 -10.28 2.51 -15.83
N THR A 31 -9.49 1.53 -16.28
CA THR A 31 -10.03 0.31 -16.89
C THR A 31 -10.87 -0.50 -15.89
N ASN A 32 -10.49 -0.50 -14.61
CA ASN A 32 -11.13 -1.27 -13.55
C ASN A 32 -11.76 -0.36 -12.48
N PHE A 33 -12.29 0.80 -12.89
CA PHE A 33 -12.69 1.88 -11.99
C PHE A 33 -13.68 1.44 -10.93
N LYS A 34 -14.77 0.77 -11.32
CA LYS A 34 -15.85 0.38 -10.40
C LYS A 34 -15.39 -0.56 -9.28
N PRO A 35 -14.78 -1.73 -9.55
CA PRO A 35 -14.37 -2.64 -8.47
C PRO A 35 -13.31 -2.02 -7.55
N LEU A 36 -12.35 -1.25 -8.11
CA LEU A 36 -11.31 -0.61 -7.31
C LEU A 36 -11.87 0.55 -6.47
N LEU A 37 -12.76 1.38 -7.03
CA LEU A 37 -13.40 2.46 -6.30
C LEU A 37 -14.24 1.95 -5.14
N ILE A 38 -14.98 0.84 -5.30
CA ILE A 38 -15.78 0.26 -4.21
C ILE A 38 -14.89 -0.11 -3.01
N LEU A 39 -13.74 -0.75 -3.25
CA LEU A 39 -12.81 -1.12 -2.17
C LEU A 39 -12.19 0.11 -1.50
N ILE A 40 -11.85 1.14 -2.28
CA ILE A 40 -11.37 2.42 -1.76
C ILE A 40 -12.46 3.10 -0.92
N ALA A 41 -13.70 3.12 -1.39
CA ALA A 41 -14.83 3.73 -0.69
C ALA A 41 -15.14 3.00 0.62
N ILE A 42 -15.08 1.66 0.66
CA ILE A 42 -15.22 0.89 1.90
C ILE A 42 -14.12 1.27 2.89
N THR A 43 -12.86 1.33 2.42
CA THR A 43 -11.72 1.73 3.27
C THR A 43 -11.90 3.16 3.80
N GLY A 44 -12.28 4.09 2.92
CA GLY A 44 -12.53 5.48 3.27
C GLY A 44 -13.68 5.65 4.25
N MET A 45 -14.74 4.84 4.13
CA MET A 45 -15.87 4.86 5.06
C MET A 45 -15.48 4.35 6.44
N ILE A 46 -14.68 3.27 6.53
CA ILE A 46 -14.16 2.77 7.81
C ILE A 46 -13.30 3.83 8.49
N ASN A 47 -12.39 4.45 7.73
CA ASN A 47 -11.53 5.53 8.25
C ASN A 47 -12.35 6.75 8.66
N LEU A 48 -13.39 7.11 7.90
CA LEU A 48 -14.29 8.21 8.24
C LEU A 48 -15.01 7.94 9.57
N ILE A 49 -15.56 6.74 9.76
CA ILE A 49 -16.21 6.35 11.02
C ILE A 49 -15.22 6.43 12.18
N ALA A 50 -13.98 5.97 11.99
CA ALA A 50 -12.93 6.08 13.01
C ALA A 50 -12.59 7.54 13.34
N SER A 51 -12.47 8.40 12.33
CA SER A 51 -12.21 9.84 12.51
C SER A 51 -13.36 10.58 13.18
N LEU A 52 -14.61 10.30 12.78
CA LEU A 52 -15.80 10.85 13.43
C LEU A 52 -15.88 10.39 14.88
N GLY A 53 -15.58 9.11 15.14
CA GLY A 53 -15.40 8.55 16.47
C GLY A 53 -14.49 9.44 17.30
N GLY A 54 -13.28 9.76 16.85
CA GLY A 54 -12.35 10.63 17.59
C GLY A 54 -12.89 12.04 17.93
N LEU A 55 -13.66 12.67 17.03
CA LEU A 55 -14.18 14.03 17.24
C LEU A 55 -15.20 14.12 18.40
N PHE A 56 -15.99 13.07 18.63
CA PHE A 56 -17.01 13.09 19.69
C PHE A 56 -16.44 12.97 21.11
N PHE A 57 -15.15 12.60 21.26
CA PHE A 57 -14.53 12.38 22.56
C PHE A 57 -13.54 13.49 22.97
N ASP A 58 -13.22 14.40 22.04
CA ASP A 58 -12.37 15.57 22.33
C ASP A 58 -13.12 16.65 23.14
N ASP A 59 -14.46 16.56 23.20
CA ASP A 59 -15.35 17.57 23.81
C ASP A 59 -15.82 17.21 25.24
N THR A 60 -15.40 16.06 25.79
CA THR A 60 -15.71 15.69 27.18
C THR A 60 -14.62 16.20 28.12
N ASN A 61 -14.92 17.31 28.80
CA ASN A 61 -14.12 17.87 29.91
C ASN A 61 -13.60 16.76 30.84
N GLY A 62 -12.28 16.58 30.83
CA GLY A 62 -11.60 15.37 31.27
C GLY A 62 -11.98 14.83 32.65
N GLN A 63 -12.33 13.54 32.69
CA GLN A 63 -11.84 12.51 33.63
C GLN A 63 -12.63 11.20 33.51
N GLU A 64 -12.74 10.65 32.30
CA GLU A 64 -13.20 9.26 32.13
C GLU A 64 -12.16 8.47 31.35
N LEU A 65 -11.10 8.01 32.03
CA LEU A 65 -10.11 7.09 31.44
C LEU A 65 -10.77 5.91 30.69
N ILE A 66 -11.98 5.53 31.10
CA ILE A 66 -12.79 4.50 30.47
C ILE A 66 -13.25 4.90 29.06
N SER A 67 -13.70 6.15 28.84
CA SER A 67 -14.15 6.62 27.52
C SER A 67 -12.97 6.74 26.56
N ASP A 68 -11.84 7.29 27.00
CA ASP A 68 -10.61 7.39 26.20
C ASP A 68 -10.08 6.02 25.77
N LEU A 69 -10.04 5.05 26.71
CA LEU A 69 -9.65 3.68 26.40
C LEU A 69 -10.64 3.01 25.43
N PHE A 70 -11.94 3.27 25.58
CA PHE A 70 -12.95 2.76 24.66
C PHE A 70 -12.74 3.29 23.24
N VAL A 71 -12.49 4.59 23.05
CA VAL A 71 -12.18 5.18 21.74
C VAL A 71 -10.92 4.58 21.16
N LEU A 72 -9.86 4.50 21.96
CA LEU A 72 -8.59 3.97 21.52
C LEU A 72 -8.76 2.53 21.00
N VAL A 73 -9.46 1.70 21.76
CA VAL A 73 -9.79 0.32 21.36
C VAL A 73 -10.64 0.31 20.09
N LEU A 74 -11.63 1.18 19.97
CA LEU A 74 -12.49 1.29 18.78
C LEU A 74 -11.68 1.71 17.55
N VAL A 75 -10.82 2.72 17.66
CA VAL A 75 -9.96 3.21 16.57
C VAL A 75 -8.96 2.13 16.14
N ILE A 76 -8.34 1.43 17.09
CA ILE A 76 -7.46 0.29 16.79
C ILE A 76 -8.25 -0.83 16.09
N PHE A 77 -9.44 -1.16 16.58
CA PHE A 77 -10.30 -2.18 15.98
C PHE A 77 -10.69 -1.82 14.53
N LEU A 78 -11.14 -0.58 14.29
CA LEU A 78 -11.48 -0.09 12.95
C LEU A 78 -10.26 -0.03 12.02
N SER A 79 -9.08 0.32 12.55
CA SER A 79 -7.82 0.31 11.80
C SER A 79 -7.39 -1.10 11.41
N ILE A 80 -7.59 -2.09 12.29
CA ILE A 80 -7.36 -3.50 11.95
C ILE A 80 -8.38 -3.96 10.90
N LEU A 81 -9.64 -3.54 11.02
CA LEU A 81 -10.69 -3.89 10.08
C LEU A 81 -10.44 -3.32 8.67
N SER A 82 -9.88 -2.10 8.58
CA SER A 82 -9.57 -1.43 7.31
C SER A 82 -8.46 -2.11 6.49
N ILE A 83 -7.66 -2.97 7.13
CA ILE A 83 -6.64 -3.79 6.46
C ILE A 83 -7.28 -4.80 5.50
N TYR A 84 -8.49 -5.30 5.79
CA TYR A 84 -9.10 -6.34 4.98
C TYR A 84 -9.49 -5.85 3.56
N PRO A 85 -10.18 -4.69 3.39
CA PRO A 85 -10.36 -4.07 2.08
C PRO A 85 -9.06 -3.77 1.34
N LEU A 86 -8.01 -3.34 2.03
CA LEU A 86 -6.68 -3.14 1.43
C LEU A 86 -6.12 -4.46 0.89
N LEU A 87 -6.18 -5.56 1.65
CA LEU A 87 -5.74 -6.88 1.18
C LEU A 87 -6.53 -7.33 -0.06
N MET A 88 -7.85 -7.14 -0.07
CA MET A 88 -8.69 -7.42 -1.25
C MET A 88 -8.30 -6.53 -2.44
N TYR A 89 -7.95 -5.28 -2.19
CA TYR A 89 -7.51 -4.35 -3.21
C TYR A 89 -6.18 -4.79 -3.85
N LEU A 90 -5.20 -5.18 -3.05
CA LEU A 90 -3.93 -5.70 -3.54
C LEU A 90 -4.10 -6.98 -4.35
N GLN A 91 -4.99 -7.90 -3.93
CA GLN A 91 -5.33 -9.08 -4.73
C GLN A 91 -6.03 -8.73 -6.05
N SER A 92 -6.85 -7.69 -6.04
CA SER A 92 -7.50 -7.18 -7.25
C SER A 92 -6.46 -6.65 -8.22
N LEU A 93 -5.50 -5.84 -7.73
CA LEU A 93 -4.39 -5.33 -8.53
C LEU A 93 -3.53 -6.45 -9.10
N ASP A 94 -3.19 -7.46 -8.29
CA ASP A 94 -2.40 -8.60 -8.73
C ASP A 94 -3.03 -9.29 -9.94
N LYS A 95 -4.34 -9.58 -9.87
CA LYS A 95 -5.10 -10.16 -10.97
C LYS A 95 -5.15 -9.26 -12.20
N ILE A 96 -5.39 -7.96 -12.00
CA ILE A 96 -5.46 -6.99 -13.11
C ILE A 96 -4.13 -6.89 -13.84
N ILE A 97 -3.02 -6.80 -13.10
CA ILE A 97 -1.67 -6.70 -13.67
C ILE A 97 -1.27 -8.02 -14.36
N SER A 98 -1.75 -9.15 -13.87
CA SER A 98 -1.63 -10.45 -14.55
C SER A 98 -2.59 -10.62 -15.74
N GLY A 99 -3.26 -9.55 -16.19
CA GLY A 99 -4.07 -9.53 -17.42
C GLY A 99 -5.55 -9.85 -17.24
N LYS A 100 -6.07 -10.00 -16.01
CA LYS A 100 -7.49 -10.25 -15.75
C LYS A 100 -8.25 -8.96 -15.54
N ASN A 101 -9.13 -8.58 -16.46
CA ASN A 101 -10.07 -7.48 -16.22
C ASN A 101 -11.14 -7.88 -15.20
N LEU A 102 -11.40 -6.99 -14.24
CA LEU A 102 -12.41 -7.22 -13.21
C LEU A 102 -13.77 -6.66 -13.63
N ILE A 103 -14.75 -7.54 -13.79
CA ILE A 103 -16.15 -7.18 -14.08
C ILE A 103 -16.98 -7.20 -12.79
N LYS A 104 -18.06 -6.39 -12.75
CA LYS A 104 -19.03 -6.34 -11.64
C LYS A 104 -19.48 -7.77 -11.26
N GLY A 105 -19.34 -8.13 -9.97
CA GLY A 105 -19.67 -9.46 -9.43
C GLY A 105 -18.45 -10.31 -9.05
N GLN A 106 -17.26 -10.05 -9.61
CA GLN A 106 -16.04 -10.81 -9.31
C GLN A 106 -15.41 -10.48 -7.94
N LEU A 107 -15.80 -9.39 -7.30
CA LEU A 107 -15.39 -9.09 -5.92
C LEU A 107 -15.77 -10.21 -4.94
N SER A 108 -16.87 -10.92 -5.21
CA SER A 108 -17.25 -12.11 -4.41
C SER A 108 -16.24 -13.26 -4.55
N GLY A 109 -15.69 -13.47 -5.75
CA GLY A 109 -14.63 -14.45 -5.99
C GLY A 109 -13.33 -14.05 -5.29
N ILE A 110 -12.95 -12.78 -5.40
CA ILE A 110 -11.76 -12.23 -4.70
C ILE A 110 -11.93 -12.36 -3.19
N PHE A 111 -13.13 -12.08 -2.66
CA PHE A 111 -13.43 -12.27 -1.24
C PHE A 111 -13.23 -13.72 -0.80
N LYS A 112 -13.74 -14.70 -1.58
CA LYS A 112 -13.57 -16.14 -1.28
C LYS A 112 -12.10 -16.54 -1.25
N GLU A 113 -11.27 -15.99 -2.13
CA GLU A 113 -9.82 -16.23 -2.16
C GLU A 113 -9.07 -15.47 -1.05
N THR A 114 -9.61 -14.35 -0.58
CA THR A 114 -9.00 -13.49 0.45
C THR A 114 -9.30 -13.93 1.88
N LYS A 115 -10.47 -14.54 2.14
CA LYS A 115 -10.99 -14.79 3.49
C LYS A 115 -9.99 -15.45 4.47
N GLY A 116 -9.14 -16.35 3.97
CA GLY A 116 -8.14 -17.07 4.78
C GLY A 116 -6.75 -16.40 4.84
N LYS A 117 -6.55 -15.30 4.11
CA LYS A 117 -5.25 -14.65 3.98
C LYS A 117 -5.06 -13.48 4.94
N PHE A 118 -6.11 -13.03 5.64
CA PHE A 118 -6.04 -11.86 6.51
C PHE A 118 -4.95 -11.96 7.58
N TRP A 119 -4.97 -13.02 8.40
CA TRP A 119 -4.02 -13.18 9.49
C TRP A 119 -2.56 -13.29 9.01
N GLY A 120 -2.32 -13.94 7.88
CA GLY A 120 -0.97 -14.01 7.30
C GLY A 120 -0.48 -12.65 6.80
N PHE A 121 -1.36 -11.88 6.17
CA PHE A 121 -1.04 -10.53 5.70
C PHE A 121 -0.78 -9.59 6.89
N LEU A 122 -1.65 -9.64 7.90
CA LEU A 122 -1.51 -8.87 9.13
C LEU A 122 -0.18 -9.18 9.81
N PHE A 123 0.17 -10.46 9.94
CA PHE A 123 1.45 -10.88 10.52
C PHE A 123 2.67 -10.35 9.74
N VAL A 124 2.65 -10.43 8.40
CA VAL A 124 3.73 -9.87 7.56
C VAL A 124 3.83 -8.35 7.75
N THR A 125 2.70 -7.66 7.81
CA THR A 125 2.64 -6.20 7.97
C THR A 125 3.14 -5.76 9.33
N ILE A 126 2.80 -6.50 10.40
CA ILE A 126 3.32 -6.29 11.75
C ILE A 126 4.83 -6.53 11.80
N LEU A 127 5.33 -7.64 11.22
CA LEU A 127 6.77 -7.90 11.17
C LEU A 127 7.53 -6.80 10.42
N TYR A 128 6.98 -6.32 9.31
CA TYR A 128 7.50 -5.17 8.59
C TYR A 128 7.57 -3.94 9.52
N GLY A 129 6.45 -3.56 10.13
CA GLY A 129 6.38 -2.42 11.04
C GLY A 129 7.37 -2.51 12.21
N LEU A 130 7.48 -3.69 12.84
CA LEU A 130 8.45 -3.93 13.92
C LEU A 130 9.89 -3.76 13.47
N LYS A 131 10.26 -4.26 12.27
CA LYS A 131 11.61 -4.05 11.74
C LYS A 131 11.88 -2.57 11.50
N VAL A 132 10.94 -1.84 10.91
CA VAL A 132 11.08 -0.39 10.68
C VAL A 132 11.21 0.37 12.00
N LEU A 133 10.36 0.06 12.97
CA LEU A 133 10.39 0.66 14.31
C LEU A 133 11.74 0.41 15.00
N LEU A 134 12.24 -0.82 14.97
CA LEU A 134 13.58 -1.14 15.49
C LEU A 134 14.68 -0.33 14.79
N GLY A 135 14.54 -0.09 13.49
CA GLY A 135 15.45 0.78 12.75
C GLY A 135 15.44 2.21 13.31
N PHE A 136 14.27 2.80 13.51
CA PHE A 136 14.12 4.15 14.06
C PHE A 136 14.54 4.27 15.53
N ILE A 137 14.35 3.22 16.33
CA ILE A 137 14.86 3.15 17.72
C ILE A 137 16.39 3.21 17.73
N LEU A 138 17.04 2.56 16.76
CA LEU A 138 18.49 2.65 16.64
C LEU A 138 18.92 4.04 16.20
N LEU A 139 18.42 4.53 15.06
CA LEU A 139 18.67 5.87 14.50
C LEU A 139 17.67 6.18 13.35
N ILE A 140 17.52 7.44 12.96
CA ILE A 140 16.65 7.84 11.84
C ILE A 140 17.04 7.18 10.51
N ILE A 141 18.34 7.16 10.18
CA ILE A 141 18.84 6.63 8.90
C ILE A 141 18.57 5.11 8.76
N PRO A 142 18.94 4.25 9.73
CA PRO A 142 18.55 2.84 9.74
C PRO A 142 17.05 2.58 9.61
N GLY A 143 16.21 3.43 10.21
CA GLY A 143 14.76 3.37 10.06
C GLY A 143 14.31 3.41 8.60
N PHE A 144 14.78 4.41 7.84
CA PHE A 144 14.49 4.52 6.41
C PHE A 144 15.11 3.39 5.57
N ILE A 145 16.30 2.91 5.94
CA ILE A 145 16.92 1.76 5.26
C ILE A 145 16.04 0.51 5.42
N PHE A 146 15.53 0.23 6.62
CA PHE A 146 14.65 -0.91 6.88
C PHE A 146 13.29 -0.74 6.23
N MET A 147 12.74 0.47 6.22
CA MET A 147 11.52 0.80 5.49
C MET A 147 11.65 0.36 4.03
N VAL A 148 12.66 0.85 3.33
CA VAL A 148 12.89 0.53 1.91
C VAL A 148 13.17 -0.96 1.70
N MET A 149 13.94 -1.59 2.60
CA MET A 149 14.34 -3.00 2.47
C MET A 149 13.15 -3.96 2.55
N TYR A 150 12.18 -3.65 3.41
CA TYR A 150 11.06 -4.55 3.71
C TYR A 150 9.72 -4.07 3.14
N PHE A 151 9.69 -2.91 2.47
CA PHE A 151 8.50 -2.29 1.87
C PHE A 151 7.74 -3.22 0.90
N MET A 152 8.43 -4.15 0.23
CA MET A 152 7.80 -5.05 -0.75
C MET A 152 7.18 -6.31 -0.12
N ALA A 153 7.40 -6.56 1.17
CA ALA A 153 6.95 -7.78 1.83
C ALA A 153 5.42 -8.01 1.76
N PRO A 154 4.54 -6.99 1.95
CA PRO A 154 3.10 -7.18 1.81
C PRO A 154 2.69 -7.58 0.38
N TYR A 155 3.36 -7.05 -0.64
CA TYR A 155 3.08 -7.39 -2.04
C TYR A 155 3.52 -8.81 -2.39
N ILE A 156 4.70 -9.21 -1.89
CA ILE A 156 5.22 -10.58 -2.01
C ILE A 156 4.25 -11.58 -1.37
N TYR A 157 3.70 -11.27 -0.18
CA TYR A 157 2.68 -12.12 0.43
C TYR A 157 1.45 -12.28 -0.47
N VAL A 158 0.98 -11.17 -1.07
CA VAL A 158 -0.22 -11.17 -1.91
C VAL A 158 -0.01 -11.97 -3.20
N SER A 159 1.10 -11.71 -3.90
CA SER A 159 1.38 -12.27 -5.22
C SER A 159 2.02 -13.66 -5.17
N GLU A 160 2.87 -13.94 -4.19
CA GLU A 160 3.65 -15.19 -4.10
C GLU A 160 3.23 -16.08 -2.93
N GLY A 161 2.39 -15.59 -2.00
CA GLY A 161 1.94 -16.37 -0.84
C GLY A 161 2.99 -16.62 0.24
N LYS A 162 4.22 -16.10 0.09
CA LYS A 162 5.30 -16.22 1.09
C LYS A 162 4.89 -15.53 2.38
N ARG A 163 5.14 -16.17 3.53
CA ARG A 163 4.61 -15.74 4.84
C ARG A 163 5.72 -15.31 5.80
N GLY A 164 5.35 -14.51 6.80
CA GLY A 164 6.22 -14.17 7.92
C GLY A 164 7.57 -13.59 7.48
N LEU A 165 8.65 -14.13 8.06
CA LEU A 165 10.03 -13.69 7.78
C LEU A 165 10.49 -14.02 6.35
N GLU A 166 9.89 -15.01 5.70
CA GLU A 166 10.24 -15.37 4.31
C GLU A 166 9.90 -14.22 3.36
N ALA A 167 8.72 -13.62 3.50
CA ALA A 167 8.32 -12.44 2.72
C ALA A 167 9.27 -11.25 2.92
N LEU A 168 9.75 -11.05 4.16
CA LEU A 168 10.71 -9.98 4.47
C LEU A 168 12.10 -10.26 3.87
N ARG A 169 12.57 -11.52 3.93
CA ARG A 169 13.84 -11.93 3.32
C ARG A 169 13.81 -11.73 1.81
N GLU A 170 12.71 -12.11 1.19
CA GLU A 170 12.48 -11.90 -0.24
C GLU A 170 12.43 -10.41 -0.59
N SER A 171 11.71 -9.59 0.19
CA SER A 171 11.69 -8.13 -0.02
C SER A 171 13.10 -7.55 0.02
N LYS A 172 13.93 -7.99 0.98
CA LYS A 172 15.32 -7.55 1.08
C LYS A 172 16.13 -7.93 -0.17
N ALA A 173 15.89 -9.12 -0.73
CA ALA A 173 16.59 -9.59 -1.93
C ALA A 173 16.20 -8.77 -3.17
N ILE A 174 14.90 -8.57 -3.41
CA ILE A 174 14.40 -7.81 -4.56
C ILE A 174 14.83 -6.34 -4.50
N THR A 175 14.81 -5.74 -3.31
CA THR A 175 15.18 -4.32 -3.12
C THR A 175 16.70 -4.08 -3.16
N SER A 176 17.51 -5.14 -3.10
CA SER A 176 18.97 -5.05 -3.12
C SER A 176 19.48 -4.51 -4.46
N GLY A 177 20.35 -3.50 -4.40
CA GLY A 177 20.88 -2.77 -5.56
C GLY A 177 20.04 -1.55 -5.99
N TYR A 178 18.83 -1.38 -5.44
CA TYR A 178 17.91 -0.31 -5.84
C TYR A 178 17.41 0.56 -4.67
N LYS A 179 17.88 0.35 -3.44
CA LYS A 179 17.37 1.03 -2.23
C LYS A 179 17.28 2.55 -2.37
N GLY A 180 18.33 3.21 -2.87
CA GLY A 180 18.32 4.67 -3.05
C GLY A 180 17.26 5.13 -4.05
N LYS A 181 17.11 4.40 -5.17
CA LYS A 181 16.09 4.71 -6.18
C LYS A 181 14.68 4.48 -5.64
N ILE A 182 14.47 3.37 -4.92
CA ILE A 182 13.19 3.06 -4.26
C ILE A 182 12.85 4.16 -3.24
N PHE A 183 13.82 4.58 -2.41
CA PHE A 183 13.62 5.64 -1.44
C PHE A 183 13.13 6.93 -2.12
N VAL A 184 13.83 7.39 -3.16
CA VAL A 184 13.42 8.60 -3.91
C VAL A 184 12.04 8.41 -4.53
N THR A 185 11.75 7.25 -5.12
CA THR A 185 10.42 6.95 -5.65
C THR A 185 9.35 7.07 -4.56
N LEU A 186 9.54 6.45 -3.39
CA LEU A 186 8.58 6.54 -2.29
C LEU A 186 8.40 7.99 -1.82
N VAL A 187 9.48 8.75 -1.62
CA VAL A 187 9.39 10.16 -1.23
C VAL A 187 8.55 10.96 -2.23
N VAL A 188 8.81 10.81 -3.53
CA VAL A 188 8.07 11.52 -4.59
C VAL A 188 6.60 11.11 -4.62
N LEU A 189 6.27 9.84 -4.41
CA LEU A 189 4.88 9.36 -4.39
C LEU A 189 4.11 9.84 -3.15
N TYR A 190 4.78 9.95 -1.99
CA TYR A 190 4.15 10.41 -0.74
C TYR A 190 4.03 11.93 -0.63
N LEU A 191 4.92 12.70 -1.27
CA LEU A 191 4.97 14.16 -1.15
C LEU A 191 3.62 14.86 -1.45
N PRO A 192 2.88 14.54 -2.53
CA PRO A 192 1.58 15.16 -2.79
C PRO A 192 0.54 14.88 -1.68
N ILE A 193 0.58 13.67 -1.10
CA ILE A 193 -0.34 13.30 -0.02
C ILE A 193 -0.05 14.10 1.24
N ILE A 194 1.24 14.29 1.58
CA ILE A 194 1.65 15.11 2.72
C ILE A 194 1.16 16.55 2.53
N VAL A 195 1.36 17.14 1.34
CA VAL A 195 0.90 18.50 1.02
C VAL A 195 -0.62 18.62 1.14
N VAL A 196 -1.39 17.70 0.55
CA VAL A 196 -2.85 17.70 0.64
C VAL A 196 -3.32 17.54 2.09
N SER A 197 -2.66 16.69 2.88
CA SER A 197 -3.00 16.47 4.29
C SER A 197 -2.81 17.74 5.12
N ILE A 198 -1.69 18.46 4.92
CA ILE A 198 -1.42 19.73 5.61
C ILE A 198 -2.47 20.79 5.24
N ILE A 199 -2.78 20.94 3.94
CA ILE A 199 -3.74 21.94 3.45
C ILE A 199 -5.15 21.69 4.03
N LEU A 200 -5.55 20.42 4.15
CA LEU A 200 -6.90 20.03 4.57
C LEU A 200 -7.00 19.67 6.06
N THR A 201 -5.97 19.97 6.86
CA THR A 201 -5.97 19.61 8.28
C THR A 201 -7.15 20.23 9.05
N SER A 202 -7.65 21.39 8.63
CA SER A 202 -8.84 22.05 9.21
C SER A 202 -10.18 21.40 8.84
N LEU A 203 -10.21 20.49 7.87
CA LEU A 203 -11.42 19.83 7.37
C LEU A 203 -11.28 18.30 7.51
N PRO A 204 -11.31 17.77 8.75
CA PRO A 204 -10.90 16.38 9.03
C PRO A 204 -11.70 15.35 8.23
N ILE A 205 -13.01 15.53 8.10
CA ILE A 205 -13.90 14.65 7.34
C ILE A 205 -13.51 14.59 5.85
N ILE A 206 -13.42 15.75 5.20
CA ILE A 206 -13.08 15.84 3.76
C ILE A 206 -11.66 15.33 3.53
N SER A 207 -10.73 15.68 4.43
CA SER A 207 -9.34 15.23 4.36
C SER A 207 -9.24 13.71 4.41
N SER A 208 -9.97 13.03 5.31
CA SER A 208 -9.88 11.57 5.48
C SER A 208 -10.28 10.79 4.23
N ILE A 209 -11.39 11.18 3.59
CA ILE A 209 -11.90 10.55 2.37
C ILE A 209 -10.94 10.81 1.20
N LEU A 210 -10.56 12.08 1.01
CA LEU A 210 -9.72 12.48 -0.12
C LEU A 210 -8.30 11.89 0.00
N VAL A 211 -7.69 11.95 1.18
CA VAL A 211 -6.37 11.36 1.43
C VAL A 211 -6.42 9.85 1.24
N THR A 212 -7.47 9.16 1.70
CA THR A 212 -7.62 7.73 1.43
C THR A 212 -7.67 7.45 -0.07
N PHE A 213 -8.53 8.16 -0.80
CA PHE A 213 -8.64 7.99 -2.25
C PHE A 213 -7.31 8.24 -2.99
N LEU A 214 -6.66 9.36 -2.70
CA LEU A 214 -5.38 9.72 -3.31
C LEU A 214 -4.26 8.74 -2.93
N SER A 215 -4.23 8.24 -1.70
CA SER A 215 -3.21 7.29 -1.25
C SER A 215 -3.24 6.00 -2.08
N PHE A 216 -4.44 5.49 -2.41
CA PHE A 216 -4.53 4.30 -3.25
C PHE A 216 -4.01 4.55 -4.67
N ILE A 217 -4.32 5.70 -5.26
CA ILE A 217 -3.96 6.02 -6.65
C ILE A 217 -2.49 6.44 -6.79
N LEU A 218 -1.98 7.26 -5.86
CA LEU A 218 -0.64 7.85 -5.95
C LEU A 218 0.42 7.00 -5.25
N ILE A 219 0.06 6.16 -4.28
CA ILE A 219 1.03 5.35 -3.52
C ILE A 219 0.81 3.87 -3.78
N THR A 220 -0.37 3.34 -3.47
CA THR A 220 -0.61 1.88 -3.47
C THR A 220 -0.43 1.29 -4.87
N ASN A 221 -1.07 1.87 -5.89
CA ASN A 221 -0.97 1.35 -7.26
C ASN A 221 0.46 1.44 -7.82
N PRO A 222 1.14 2.60 -7.79
CA PRO A 222 2.49 2.70 -8.34
C PRO A 222 3.48 1.83 -7.59
N SER A 223 3.30 1.65 -6.27
CA SER A 223 4.16 0.79 -5.46
C SER A 223 3.98 -0.69 -5.80
N PHE A 224 2.76 -1.14 -6.08
CA PHE A 224 2.49 -2.50 -6.52
C PHE A 224 3.07 -2.78 -7.91
N ILE A 225 2.96 -1.81 -8.84
CA ILE A 225 3.59 -1.91 -10.16
C ILE A 225 5.11 -1.91 -10.03
N LEU A 226 5.67 -1.07 -9.16
CA LEU A 226 7.11 -1.04 -8.86
C LEU A 226 7.57 -2.41 -8.35
N TYR A 227 6.83 -3.03 -7.44
CA TYR A 227 7.09 -4.41 -7.00
C TYR A 227 7.15 -5.37 -8.19
N LYS A 228 6.11 -5.41 -9.04
CA LYS A 228 6.05 -6.31 -10.20
C LYS A 228 7.21 -6.08 -11.18
N LYS A 229 7.57 -4.82 -11.45
CA LYS A 229 8.70 -4.48 -12.33
C LYS A 229 10.04 -4.91 -11.70
N LEU A 230 10.27 -4.63 -10.43
CA LEU A 230 11.49 -5.07 -9.74
C LEU A 230 11.60 -6.60 -9.65
N ARG A 231 10.48 -7.30 -9.44
CA ARG A 231 10.44 -8.76 -9.45
C ARG A 231 10.88 -9.31 -10.82
N LYS A 232 10.34 -8.75 -11.91
CA LYS A 232 10.75 -9.10 -13.28
C LYS A 232 12.24 -8.83 -13.54
N LEU A 233 12.76 -7.68 -13.10
CA LEU A 233 14.18 -7.32 -13.24
C LEU A 233 15.13 -8.29 -12.51
N LYS A 234 14.67 -8.92 -11.43
CA LYS A 234 15.48 -9.86 -10.63
C LYS A 234 15.45 -11.30 -11.13
N GLY A 235 14.71 -11.60 -12.20
CA GLY A 235 14.77 -12.89 -12.90
C GLY A 235 13.84 -13.99 -12.36
N ASP A 236 13.09 -13.74 -11.28
CA ASP A 236 12.16 -14.73 -10.70
C ASP A 236 10.72 -14.44 -11.11
N GLY A 237 10.49 -14.30 -12.42
CA GLY A 237 9.15 -14.19 -12.99
C GLY A 237 8.39 -15.50 -12.80
N VAL A 238 7.27 -15.44 -12.08
CA VAL A 238 6.13 -16.34 -12.31
C VAL A 238 5.26 -15.72 -13.40
#